data_AF-T1A3S6-F1
#
_entry.id   AF-T1A3S6-F1
#
_cell.length_a   1.000
_cell.length_b   1.000
_cell.length_c   1.000
_cell.angle_alpha   90.00
_cell.angle_beta   90.00
_cell.angle_gamma   90.00
#
_symmetry.space_group_name_H-M   'P 1'
#
loop_
_entity.id
_entity.type
_entity.pdbx_description
1 polymer ?
#
loop_
_entity_poly.entity_id
_entity_poly.type
_entity_poly.pdbx_seq_one_letter_code
_entity_poly.pdbx_strand_id
1 'polypeptide(L)'
;SDFTRLATRLRESGMFVVGMGRAQTPAAFRNACHIFVATENLIAEPTGSESTARSPQARAQPDVTPSRRPVTEAFELVDKAFDSVVGDDGSCHLAELGNALLKLDPAFDPRTFGKSKLGDLLESIPGKYELTRPPPKTPGPVFVRRRTTSKR
;
A
#
# COMPACT_ATOMS: atom_id res chain seq x y z
N SER A 1 8.75 24.27 -9.48
CA SER A 1 10.01 23.52 -9.41
C SER A 1 9.75 22.13 -9.93
N ASP A 2 10.46 21.68 -10.97
CA ASP A 2 10.33 20.32 -11.52
C ASP A 2 11.46 19.44 -11.00
N PHE A 3 11.18 18.71 -9.92
CA PHE A 3 12.13 17.79 -9.29
C PHE A 3 12.19 16.42 -9.97
N THR A 4 11.39 16.18 -11.03
CA THR A 4 11.30 14.89 -11.73
C THR A 4 12.65 14.47 -12.28
N ARG A 5 13.33 15.36 -13.02
CA ARG A 5 14.65 15.07 -13.61
C ARG A 5 15.74 14.82 -12.58
N LEU A 6 15.65 15.49 -11.43
CA LEU A 6 16.58 15.28 -10.32
C LEU A 6 16.38 13.88 -9.72
N ALA A 7 15.12 13.51 -9.44
CA ALA A 7 14.80 12.19 -8.89
C ALA A 7 15.27 11.07 -9.83
N THR A 8 15.02 11.18 -11.14
CA THR A 8 15.49 10.20 -12.13
C THR A 8 17.01 10.03 -12.09
N ARG A 9 17.78 11.14 -12.12
CA ARG A 9 19.25 11.06 -12.10
C ARG A 9 19.80 10.42 -10.82
N LEU A 10 19.20 10.73 -9.67
CA LEU A 10 19.61 10.12 -8.39
C LEU A 10 19.40 8.60 -8.40
N ARG A 11 18.29 8.12 -8.99
CA ARG A 11 18.05 6.69 -9.16
C ARG A 11 19.05 6.04 -10.11
N GLU A 12 19.32 6.69 -11.24
CA GLU A 12 20.32 6.21 -12.22
C GLU A 12 21.72 6.13 -11.62
N SER A 13 22.07 7.03 -10.69
CA SER A 13 23.33 6.96 -9.94
C SER A 13 23.34 5.91 -8.82
N GLY A 14 22.30 5.07 -8.74
CA GLY A 14 22.21 3.99 -7.74
C GLY A 14 21.76 4.46 -6.36
N MET A 15 21.27 5.68 -6.19
CA MET A 15 20.75 6.16 -4.91
C MET A 15 19.30 5.73 -4.72
N PHE A 16 18.96 5.30 -3.50
CA PHE A 16 17.57 5.07 -3.13
C PHE A 16 16.85 6.42 -2.96
N VAL A 17 15.68 6.57 -3.56
CA VAL A 17 14.97 7.85 -3.67
C VAL A 17 13.56 7.69 -3.13
N VAL A 18 13.29 8.35 -2.02
CA VAL A 18 11.96 8.45 -1.43
C VAL A 18 11.40 9.84 -1.72
N GLY A 19 10.31 9.89 -2.49
CA GLY A 19 9.55 11.10 -2.73
C GLY A 19 8.45 11.26 -1.68
N MET A 20 8.14 12.50 -1.30
CA MET A 20 7.02 12.81 -0.43
C MET A 20 6.24 14.01 -0.99
N GLY A 21 4.93 13.98 -0.88
CA GLY A 21 4.08 15.09 -1.31
C GLY A 21 2.59 14.80 -1.18
N ARG A 22 1.75 15.75 -1.60
CA ARG A 22 0.29 15.59 -1.57
C ARG A 22 -0.20 14.57 -2.59
N ALA A 23 -1.42 14.08 -2.43
CA ALA A 23 -2.06 13.15 -3.38
C ALA A 23 -2.10 13.68 -4.83
N GLN A 24 -2.19 15.01 -5.00
CA GLN A 24 -2.20 15.71 -6.30
C GLN A 24 -0.81 15.88 -6.94
N THR A 25 0.26 15.36 -6.31
CA THR A 25 1.61 15.39 -6.89
C THR A 25 1.61 14.73 -8.27
N PRO A 26 2.22 15.36 -9.29
CA PRO A 26 2.22 14.82 -10.66
C PRO A 26 2.75 13.39 -10.72
N ALA A 27 2.08 12.55 -11.52
CA ALA A 27 2.47 11.15 -11.69
C ALA A 27 3.91 11.00 -12.18
N ALA A 28 4.40 11.93 -13.00
CA ALA A 28 5.79 11.96 -13.45
C ALA A 28 6.80 11.97 -12.28
N PHE A 29 6.58 12.80 -11.26
CA PHE A 29 7.46 12.86 -10.10
C PHE A 29 7.35 11.62 -9.22
N ARG A 30 6.14 11.10 -8.99
CA ARG A 30 5.90 9.87 -8.22
C ARG A 30 6.64 8.69 -8.86
N ASN A 31 6.52 8.53 -10.18
CA ASN A 31 7.15 7.46 -10.94
C ASN A 31 8.67 7.61 -11.05
N ALA A 32 9.18 8.85 -10.89
CA ALA A 32 10.61 9.12 -10.83
C ALA A 32 11.25 8.73 -9.49
N CYS A 33 10.49 8.29 -8.48
CA CYS A 33 10.99 7.82 -7.18
C CYS A 33 10.99 6.28 -7.10
N HIS A 34 11.66 5.72 -6.08
CA HIS A 34 11.52 4.31 -5.72
C HIS A 34 10.27 4.06 -4.87
N ILE A 35 10.01 4.97 -3.94
CA ILE A 35 8.81 5.01 -3.11
C ILE A 35 8.32 6.44 -3.09
N PHE A 36 7.01 6.63 -3.15
CA PHE A 36 6.35 7.91 -2.95
C PHE A 36 5.37 7.82 -1.79
N VAL A 37 5.57 8.67 -0.77
CA VAL A 37 4.69 8.73 0.40
C VAL A 37 3.78 9.95 0.30
N ALA A 38 2.47 9.69 0.28
CA ALA A 38 1.48 10.74 0.35
C ALA A 38 1.46 11.35 1.76
N THR A 39 1.50 12.68 1.87
CA THR A 39 1.48 13.38 3.17
C THR A 39 0.23 13.08 4.00
N GLU A 40 -0.87 12.77 3.33
CA GLU A 40 -2.16 12.39 3.91
C GLU A 40 -2.05 11.07 4.70
N ASN A 41 -1.09 10.21 4.35
CA ASN A 41 -0.85 8.92 5.02
C ASN A 41 0.06 9.04 6.25
N LEU A 42 0.66 10.21 6.53
CA LEU A 42 1.57 10.44 7.65
C LEU A 42 0.88 10.92 8.92
N ILE A 43 -0.33 11.49 8.81
CA ILE A 43 -1.04 12.14 9.92
C ILE A 43 -2.02 11.17 10.60
N ALA A 44 -2.32 10.03 9.97
CA ALA A 44 -3.15 9.00 10.57
C ALA A 44 -2.27 8.05 11.39
N GLU A 45 -2.38 8.09 12.71
CA GLU A 45 -2.61 6.95 13.64
C GLU A 45 -2.92 7.53 15.05
N PRO A 46 -3.91 6.96 15.79
CA PRO A 46 -3.66 5.69 16.47
C PRO A 46 -4.78 4.68 16.21
N THR A 47 -4.43 3.52 15.66
CA THR A 47 -5.26 2.33 15.84
C THR A 47 -4.66 1.47 16.95
N GLY A 48 -5.28 1.50 18.14
CA GLY A 48 -5.03 0.55 19.22
C GLY A 48 -5.46 1.00 20.62
N SER A 49 -6.56 0.42 21.11
CA SER A 49 -6.96 0.29 22.53
C SER A 49 -7.74 1.43 23.20
N GLU A 50 -8.83 1.03 23.86
CA GLU A 50 -9.60 1.81 24.84
C GLU A 50 -8.68 2.48 25.89
N SER A 51 -8.88 3.78 26.16
CA SER A 51 -9.10 4.32 27.50
C SER A 51 -9.26 5.85 27.47
N THR A 52 -10.17 6.32 28.29
CA THR A 52 -10.60 7.69 28.56
C THR A 52 -9.50 8.64 29.05
N ALA A 53 -9.52 9.90 28.56
CA ALA A 53 -9.67 11.15 29.35
C ALA A 53 -8.89 12.38 28.81
N ARG A 54 -9.69 13.42 28.46
CA ARG A 54 -9.47 14.89 28.63
C ARG A 54 -8.32 15.62 27.90
N SER A 55 -8.68 16.23 26.75
CA SER A 55 -8.78 17.69 26.40
C SER A 55 -7.68 18.71 26.80
N PRO A 56 -7.67 19.95 26.22
CA PRO A 56 -7.85 20.39 24.82
C PRO A 56 -6.87 21.53 24.40
N GLN A 57 -6.53 21.70 23.11
CA GLN A 57 -6.43 23.03 22.44
C GLN A 57 -5.99 23.00 20.96
N ALA A 58 -6.89 23.51 20.12
CA ALA A 58 -6.66 24.44 19.00
C ALA A 58 -5.63 24.12 17.89
N ARG A 59 -6.14 23.67 16.75
CA ARG A 59 -6.35 24.55 15.58
C ARG A 59 -7.26 23.85 14.57
N ALA A 60 -8.37 24.52 14.24
CA ALA A 60 -9.24 24.15 13.14
C ALA A 60 -8.41 24.07 11.84
N GLN A 61 -8.22 22.85 11.34
CA GLN A 61 -7.95 22.62 9.93
C GLN A 61 -9.25 22.08 9.33
N PRO A 62 -9.60 22.48 8.09
CA PRO A 62 -10.81 22.00 7.46
C PRO A 62 -10.77 20.48 7.42
N ASP A 63 -11.94 19.89 7.64
CA ASP A 63 -12.23 18.46 7.54
C ASP A 63 -11.76 17.93 6.17
N VAL A 64 -10.50 17.50 6.10
CA VAL A 64 -10.01 16.61 5.05
C VAL A 64 -10.28 15.22 5.59
N THR A 65 -11.52 14.79 5.49
CA THR A 65 -11.81 13.37 5.42
C THR A 65 -10.85 12.81 4.37
N PRO A 66 -9.89 11.94 4.74
CA PRO A 66 -8.95 11.41 3.76
C PRO A 66 -9.82 10.77 2.69
N SER A 67 -9.71 11.25 1.45
CA SER A 67 -10.46 10.71 0.33
C SER A 67 -9.97 9.28 0.11
N ARG A 68 -10.53 8.35 0.88
CA ARG A 68 -10.19 6.94 0.82
C ARG A 68 -10.63 6.45 -0.53
N ARG A 69 -9.67 6.04 -1.34
CA ARG A 69 -9.98 5.43 -2.63
C ARG A 69 -10.75 4.14 -2.39
N PRO A 70 -11.71 3.79 -3.26
CA PRO A 70 -12.41 2.54 -3.13
C PRO A 70 -11.43 1.38 -3.26
N VAL A 71 -11.58 0.37 -2.40
CA VAL A 71 -10.74 -0.83 -2.37
C VAL A 71 -10.74 -1.57 -3.72
N THR A 72 -11.81 -1.41 -4.52
CA THR A 72 -11.90 -1.97 -5.88
C THR A 72 -10.85 -1.42 -6.84
N GLU A 73 -10.39 -0.17 -6.66
CA GLU A 73 -9.30 0.39 -7.48
C GLU A 73 -7.95 -0.26 -7.18
N ALA A 74 -7.73 -0.73 -5.95
CA ALA A 74 -6.53 -1.48 -5.60
C ALA A 74 -6.47 -2.83 -6.31
N PHE A 75 -7.63 -3.41 -6.66
CA PHE A 75 -7.70 -4.76 -7.21
C PHE A 75 -6.90 -4.90 -8.50
N GLU A 76 -7.06 -4.02 -9.48
CA GLU A 76 -6.36 -4.14 -10.78
C GLU A 76 -4.84 -4.10 -10.63
N LEU A 77 -4.34 -3.25 -9.74
CA LEU A 77 -2.91 -3.12 -9.49
C LEU A 77 -2.37 -4.36 -8.75
N VAL A 78 -3.11 -4.84 -7.74
CA VAL A 78 -2.78 -6.08 -7.02
C VAL A 78 -2.80 -7.29 -7.96
N ASP A 79 -3.77 -7.37 -8.86
CA ASP A 79 -3.91 -8.48 -9.80
C ASP A 79 -2.72 -8.54 -10.78
N LYS A 80 -2.34 -7.40 -11.35
CA LYS A 80 -1.13 -7.27 -12.18
C LYS A 80 0.15 -7.62 -11.41
N ALA A 81 0.28 -7.14 -10.17
CA ALA A 81 1.43 -7.46 -9.33
C ALA A 81 1.48 -8.97 -9.03
N PHE A 82 0.34 -9.58 -8.71
CA PHE A 82 0.22 -11.01 -8.44
C PHE A 82 0.63 -11.86 -9.64
N ASP A 83 0.15 -11.53 -10.84
CA ASP A 83 0.53 -12.23 -12.08
C ASP A 83 2.03 -12.19 -12.35
N SER A 84 2.73 -11.14 -11.89
CA SER A 84 4.17 -11.01 -12.07
C SER A 84 5.02 -11.84 -11.10
N VAL A 85 4.44 -12.34 -10.01
CA VAL A 85 5.18 -13.03 -8.92
C VAL A 85 4.58 -14.37 -8.50
N VAL A 86 3.47 -14.79 -9.09
CA VAL A 86 2.85 -16.08 -8.80
C VAL A 86 3.81 -17.23 -9.17
N GLY A 87 4.04 -18.13 -8.22
CA GLY A 87 4.85 -19.32 -8.43
C GLY A 87 4.08 -20.46 -9.08
N ASP A 88 4.78 -21.57 -9.36
CA ASP A 88 4.22 -22.77 -10.00
C ASP A 88 3.12 -23.44 -9.17
N ASP A 89 3.11 -23.23 -7.85
CA ASP A 89 2.10 -23.70 -6.90
C ASP A 89 0.83 -22.83 -6.90
N GLY A 90 0.81 -21.78 -7.71
CA GLY A 90 -0.29 -20.82 -7.80
C GLY A 90 -0.37 -19.85 -6.62
N SER A 91 0.67 -19.79 -5.78
CA SER A 91 0.75 -18.88 -4.64
C SER A 91 1.98 -17.97 -4.76
N CYS A 92 2.02 -16.89 -3.96
CA CYS A 92 3.20 -16.04 -3.84
C CYS A 92 3.39 -15.55 -2.42
N HIS A 93 4.60 -15.13 -2.08
CA HIS A 93 4.88 -14.50 -0.79
C HIS A 93 4.25 -13.10 -0.72
N LEU A 94 3.59 -12.77 0.39
CA LEU A 94 3.00 -11.44 0.61
C LEU A 94 4.03 -10.31 0.49
N ALA A 95 5.27 -10.55 0.96
CA ALA A 95 6.35 -9.58 0.86
C ALA A 95 6.79 -9.36 -0.60
N GLU A 96 6.82 -10.43 -1.40
CA GLU A 96 7.16 -10.36 -2.81
C GLU A 96 6.09 -9.63 -3.61
N LEU A 97 4.81 -9.89 -3.32
CA LEU A 97 3.68 -9.14 -3.86
C LEU A 97 3.76 -7.66 -3.50
N GLY A 98 4.10 -7.33 -2.26
CA GLY A 98 4.32 -5.94 -1.83
C GLY A 98 5.44 -5.24 -2.62
N ASN A 99 6.55 -5.94 -2.87
CA ASN A 99 7.65 -5.42 -3.67
C ASN A 99 7.25 -5.23 -5.15
N ALA A 100 6.47 -6.15 -5.72
CA ALA A 100 5.95 -6.02 -7.08
C ALA A 100 4.99 -4.83 -7.21
N LEU A 101 4.14 -4.59 -6.21
CA LEU A 101 3.26 -3.43 -6.15
C LEU A 101 4.05 -2.12 -6.21
N LEU A 102 5.12 -1.98 -5.41
CA LEU A 102 5.96 -0.77 -5.41
C LEU A 102 6.75 -0.59 -6.71
N LYS A 103 7.06 -1.68 -7.43
CA LYS A 103 7.67 -1.60 -8.77
C LYS A 103 6.69 -1.10 -9.83
N LEU A 104 5.41 -1.48 -9.71
CA LEU A 104 4.36 -1.05 -10.65
C LEU A 104 3.87 0.38 -10.35
N ASP A 105 3.68 0.70 -9.08
CA ASP A 105 3.28 2.04 -8.61
C ASP A 105 4.05 2.40 -7.34
N PRO A 106 5.07 3.27 -7.45
CA PRO A 106 5.82 3.75 -6.29
C PRO A 106 4.96 4.47 -5.24
N ALA A 107 3.78 4.97 -5.62
CA ALA A 107 2.85 5.66 -4.72
C ALA A 107 1.82 4.73 -4.05
N PHE A 108 1.91 3.42 -4.30
CA PHE A 108 1.01 2.46 -3.69
C PHE A 108 1.21 2.43 -2.16
N ASP A 109 0.12 2.65 -1.43
CA ASP A 109 0.08 2.57 0.03
C ASP A 109 -1.30 2.04 0.48
N PRO A 110 -1.37 0.94 1.25
CA PRO A 110 -2.62 0.41 1.79
C PRO A 110 -3.47 1.45 2.57
N ARG A 111 -2.82 2.44 3.18
CA ARG A 111 -3.50 3.49 3.97
C ARG A 111 -4.38 4.38 3.10
N THR A 112 -4.02 4.55 1.82
CA THR A 112 -4.82 5.25 0.81
C THR A 112 -6.20 4.59 0.63
N PHE A 113 -6.31 3.29 0.91
CA PHE A 113 -7.53 2.49 0.86
C PHE A 113 -8.13 2.22 2.24
N GLY A 114 -7.62 2.89 3.29
CA GLY A 114 -8.11 2.77 4.67
C GLY A 114 -7.63 1.51 5.41
N LYS A 115 -6.52 0.91 5.01
CA LYS A 115 -5.94 -0.29 5.63
C LYS A 115 -4.50 -0.05 6.07
N SER A 116 -4.13 -0.51 7.26
CA SER A 116 -2.77 -0.28 7.79
C SER A 116 -1.73 -1.26 7.22
N LYS A 117 -2.18 -2.42 6.71
CA LYS A 117 -1.31 -3.48 6.18
C LYS A 117 -1.85 -3.98 4.84
N LEU A 118 -0.94 -4.44 3.96
CA LEU A 118 -1.30 -5.06 2.69
C LEU A 118 -2.20 -6.30 2.88
N GLY A 119 -1.93 -7.13 3.89
CA GLY A 119 -2.76 -8.30 4.15
C GLY A 119 -4.22 -7.95 4.46
N ASP A 120 -4.44 -6.91 5.28
CA ASP A 120 -5.78 -6.44 5.63
C ASP A 120 -6.51 -5.81 4.43
N LEU A 121 -5.74 -5.24 3.47
CA LEU A 121 -6.27 -4.78 2.19
C LEU A 121 -6.73 -5.95 1.32
N LEU A 122 -5.91 -6.98 1.16
CA LEU A 122 -6.25 -8.16 0.39
C LEU A 122 -7.48 -8.89 0.93
N GLU A 123 -7.58 -9.05 2.26
CA GLU A 123 -8.74 -9.65 2.93
C GLU A 123 -10.02 -8.82 2.77
N SER A 124 -9.88 -7.50 2.61
CA SER A 124 -11.03 -6.62 2.36
C SER A 124 -11.55 -6.66 0.92
N ILE A 125 -10.84 -7.30 -0.01
CA ILE A 125 -11.31 -7.52 -1.38
C ILE A 125 -12.12 -8.84 -1.39
N PRO A 126 -13.46 -8.77 -1.43
CA PRO A 126 -14.29 -9.95 -1.24
C PRO A 126 -14.09 -10.99 -2.35
N GLY A 127 -13.77 -12.23 -1.96
CA GLY A 127 -13.78 -13.39 -2.85
C GLY A 127 -12.65 -13.46 -3.88
N LYS A 128 -11.62 -12.61 -3.79
CA LYS A 128 -10.50 -12.59 -4.75
C LYS A 128 -9.25 -13.29 -4.27
N TYR A 129 -8.87 -13.07 -3.01
CA TYR A 129 -7.61 -13.59 -2.46
C TYR A 129 -7.85 -14.41 -1.18
N GLU A 130 -6.93 -15.34 -0.94
CA GLU A 130 -6.83 -16.17 0.25
C GLU A 130 -5.42 -16.00 0.83
N LEU A 131 -5.33 -15.71 2.14
CA LEU A 131 -4.07 -15.54 2.83
C LEU A 131 -3.82 -16.73 3.75
N THR A 132 -2.66 -17.35 3.61
CA THR A 132 -2.19 -18.40 4.51
C THR A 132 -1.14 -17.80 5.43
N ARG A 133 -1.48 -17.65 6.71
CA ARG A 133 -0.60 -17.10 7.75
C ARG A 133 0.04 -18.25 8.54
N PRO A 134 1.30 -18.12 8.99
CA PRO A 134 1.90 -19.08 9.90
C PRO A 134 1.20 -19.06 11.26
N PRO A 135 1.31 -20.14 12.05
CA PRO A 135 0.76 -20.17 13.41
C PRO A 135 1.40 -19.07 14.29
N PRO A 136 0.66 -18.50 15.25
CA PRO A 136 1.06 -17.30 15.98
C PRO A 136 2.34 -17.43 16.82
N LYS A 137 2.80 -18.65 17.09
CA LYS A 137 4.02 -18.94 17.85
C LYS A 137 5.27 -19.14 16.98
N THR A 138 5.12 -19.14 15.65
CA THR A 138 6.22 -19.39 14.73
C THR A 138 6.33 -18.23 13.73
N PRO A 139 7.46 -17.51 13.66
CA PRO A 139 7.68 -16.56 12.59
C PRO A 139 7.72 -17.33 11.26
N GLY A 140 6.96 -16.86 10.28
CA GLY A 140 6.89 -17.51 8.98
C GLY A 140 6.37 -16.58 7.89
N PRO A 141 6.60 -16.94 6.62
CA PRO A 141 6.07 -16.19 5.50
C PRO A 141 4.54 -16.29 5.44
N VAL A 142 3.90 -15.19 5.07
CA VAL A 142 2.48 -15.18 4.68
C VAL A 142 2.41 -15.42 3.18
N PHE A 143 1.57 -16.36 2.75
CA PHE A 143 1.33 -16.65 1.34
C PHE A 143 -0.02 -16.08 0.90
N VAL A 144 -0.09 -15.68 -0.36
CA VAL A 144 -1.29 -15.17 -1.02
C VAL A 144 -1.61 -16.10 -2.18
N ARG A 145 -2.88 -16.49 -2.31
CA ARG A 145 -3.40 -17.27 -3.44
C ARG A 145 -4.68 -16.62 -3.98
N ARG A 146 -4.95 -16.73 -5.28
CA ARG A 146 -6.27 -16.36 -5.82
C ARG A 146 -7.33 -17.38 -5.40
N ARG A 147 -8.51 -16.90 -5.00
CA ARG A 147 -9.67 -17.77 -4.81
C ARG A 147 -10.20 -18.18 -6.17
N THR A 148 -10.04 -19.45 -6.53
CA THR A 148 -10.83 -20.04 -7.59
C THR A 148 -12.26 -20.17 -7.07
N THR A 149 -13.15 -19.26 -7.46
CA THR A 149 -14.58 -19.47 -7.26
C THR A 149 -15.01 -20.67 -8.10
N SER A 150 -14.92 -21.87 -7.52
CA SER A 150 -15.66 -23.02 -7.99
C SER A 150 -17.13 -22.73 -7.71
N LYS A 151 -17.81 -22.09 -8.66
CA LYS A 151 -19.27 -22.04 -8.72
C LYS A 151 -19.77 -23.48 -8.62
N ARG A 152 -20.50 -23.79 -7.54
CA ARG A 152 -21.56 -24.81 -7.57
C ARG A 152 -22.88 -24.08 -7.72
#